data_AF-A0A381IAX8-F1
#
_entry.id   AF-A0A381IAX8-F1
#
_cell.length_a   1.000
_cell.length_b   1.000
_cell.length_c   1.000
_cell.angle_alpha   90.00
_cell.angle_beta   90.00
_cell.angle_gamma   90.00
#
_symmetry.space_group_name_H-M   'P 1'
#
loop_
_entity.id
_entity.type
_entity.pdbx_description
1 polymer ?
#
loop_
_entity_poly.entity_id
_entity_poly.type
_entity_poly.pdbx_seq_one_letter_code
_entity_poly.pdbx_strand_id
1 'polypeptide(L)'
;MEEKLLVNLKENSYNIFIKKNILKNIGEEIKKIYFGNKIFIVTDENIAKLYLDKVKNNLSESGFEIKSLILKSGEEQNHLILFLKYTIVYLTLS
;
A
#
# COMPACT_ATOMS: atom_id res chain seq x y z
N MET A 1 -18.53 -5.01 5.69
CA MET A 1 -18.89 -4.10 4.60
C MET A 1 -17.67 -3.93 3.73
N GLU A 2 -17.83 -4.20 2.44
CA GLU A 2 -16.82 -4.00 1.41
C GLU A 2 -17.46 -3.06 0.38
N GLU A 3 -16.77 -1.97 0.08
CA GLU A 3 -17.19 -0.99 -0.92
C GLU A 3 -16.07 -0.82 -1.95
N LYS A 4 -16.46 -0.70 -3.21
CA LYS A 4 -15.56 -0.50 -4.34
C LYS A 4 -16.02 0.73 -5.11
N LEU A 5 -15.18 1.76 -5.14
CA LEU A 5 -15.42 2.98 -5.89
C LEU A 5 -14.53 3.03 -7.12
N LEU A 6 -15.13 3.20 -8.30
CA LEU A 6 -14.41 3.44 -9.54
C LEU A 6 -14.18 4.94 -9.71
N VAL A 7 -12.92 5.36 -9.78
CA VAL A 7 -12.54 6.73 -10.13
C VAL A 7 -12.29 6.76 -11.64
N ASN A 8 -13.15 7.46 -12.38
CA ASN A 8 -13.08 7.53 -13.84
C ASN A 8 -12.18 8.70 -14.29
N LEU A 9 -10.97 8.38 -14.73
CA LEU A 9 -9.96 9.33 -15.25
C LEU A 9 -9.53 8.95 -16.68
N LYS A 10 -10.45 8.39 -17.47
CA LYS A 10 -10.17 7.82 -18.80
C LYS A 10 -9.10 6.73 -18.70
N GLU A 11 -7.91 6.95 -19.25
CA GLU A 11 -6.79 5.99 -19.28
C GLU A 11 -6.17 5.73 -17.90
N ASN A 12 -6.33 6.67 -16.95
CA ASN A 12 -5.75 6.58 -15.61
C ASN A 12 -6.79 6.17 -14.55
N SER A 13 -7.88 5.54 -14.95
CA SER A 13 -8.94 5.13 -14.03
C SER A 13 -8.45 4.04 -13.08
N TYR A 14 -8.85 4.11 -11.81
CA TYR A 14 -8.48 3.12 -10.79
C TYR A 14 -9.61 2.84 -9.81
N ASN A 15 -9.52 1.71 -9.12
CA ASN A 15 -10.48 1.31 -8.09
C ASN A 15 -9.95 1.65 -6.71
N ILE A 16 -10.80 2.21 -5.86
CA ILE A 16 -10.57 2.34 -4.42
C ILE A 16 -11.38 1.25 -3.73
N PHE A 17 -10.71 0.42 -2.93
CA PHE A 17 -11.34 -0.64 -2.15
C PHE A 17 -11.37 -0.23 -0.68
N ILE A 18 -12.57 -0.11 -0.13
CA ILE A 18 -12.80 0.24 1.27
C ILE A 18 -13.33 -0.99 1.98
N LYS A 19 -12.49 -1.59 2.83
CA LYS A 19 -12.87 -2.78 3.61
C LYS A 19 -12.46 -2.62 5.07
N LYS A 20 -13.32 -3.07 5.97
CA LYS A 20 -12.97 -3.17 7.40
C LYS A 20 -11.85 -4.19 7.58
N ASN A 21 -10.83 -3.85 8.38
CA ASN A 21 -9.68 -4.70 8.68
C ASN A 21 -8.87 -5.15 7.44
N ILE A 22 -8.83 -4.34 6.38
CA ILE A 22 -8.14 -4.70 5.13
C ILE A 22 -6.67 -5.09 5.33
N LEU A 23 -5.99 -4.52 6.34
CA LEU A 23 -4.61 -4.87 6.67
C LEU A 23 -4.40 -6.35 7.02
N LYS A 24 -5.44 -7.04 7.51
CA LYS A 24 -5.36 -8.48 7.81
C LYS A 24 -5.41 -9.37 6.56
N ASN A 25 -5.90 -8.83 5.43
CA ASN A 25 -6.12 -9.58 4.20
C ASN A 25 -5.42 -8.91 3.00
N ILE A 26 -4.51 -7.97 3.25
CA ILE A 26 -3.92 -7.12 2.20
C ILE A 26 -3.13 -7.93 1.18
N GLY A 27 -2.45 -8.99 1.60
CA GLY A 27 -1.72 -9.87 0.68
C GLY A 27 -2.65 -10.65 -0.26
N GLU A 28 -3.78 -11.14 0.23
CA GLU A 28 -4.78 -11.81 -0.61
C GLU A 28 -5.41 -10.84 -1.62
N GLU A 29 -5.70 -9.61 -1.21
CA GLU A 29 -6.25 -8.59 -2.10
C GLU A 29 -5.24 -8.19 -3.19
N ILE A 30 -3.96 -8.04 -2.84
CA ILE A 30 -2.92 -7.73 -3.83
C ILE A 30 -2.74 -8.88 -4.82
N LYS A 31 -2.79 -10.14 -4.38
CA LYS A 31 -2.70 -11.31 -5.29
C LYS A 31 -3.75 -11.32 -6.39
N LYS A 32 -4.94 -10.76 -6.14
CA LYS A 32 -6.02 -10.71 -7.15
C LYS A 32 -5.68 -9.81 -8.33
N ILE A 33 -4.76 -8.86 -8.15
CA ILE A 33 -4.45 -7.83 -9.15
C ILE A 33 -2.97 -7.79 -9.56
N TYR A 34 -2.08 -8.41 -8.77
CA TYR A 34 -0.64 -8.43 -9.00
C TYR A 34 -0.13 -9.86 -9.00
N PHE A 35 0.46 -10.25 -10.14
CA PHE A 35 0.94 -11.62 -10.38
C PHE A 35 2.44 -11.80 -10.09
N GLY A 36 3.16 -10.72 -9.79
CA GLY A 36 4.56 -10.80 -9.37
C GLY A 36 4.68 -11.22 -7.90
N ASN A 37 5.92 -11.48 -7.44
CA ASN A 37 6.17 -11.88 -6.07
C ASN A 37 6.98 -10.86 -5.26
N LYS A 38 7.48 -9.78 -5.87
CA LYS A 38 8.28 -8.75 -5.18
C LYS A 38 7.46 -7.48 -4.97
N ILE A 39 7.51 -6.95 -3.75
CA ILE A 39 6.86 -5.68 -3.38
C ILE A 39 7.86 -4.80 -2.64
N PHE A 40 7.90 -3.53 -2.99
CA PHE A 40 8.71 -2.52 -2.32
C PHE A 40 7.80 -1.51 -1.63
N ILE A 41 7.93 -1.36 -0.32
CA ILE A 41 7.11 -0.45 0.49
C ILE A 41 7.90 0.83 0.77
N VAL A 42 7.31 1.98 0.47
CA VAL A 42 7.86 3.29 0.88
C VAL A 42 6.86 3.93 1.83
N THR A 43 7.33 4.34 3.01
CA THR A 43 6.49 4.91 4.05
C THR A 43 7.28 5.91 4.89
N ASP A 44 6.62 6.86 5.53
CA ASP A 44 7.23 7.68 6.58
C ASP A 44 7.40 6.92 7.88
N GLU A 45 8.24 7.45 8.77
CA GLU A 45 8.56 6.85 10.06
C GLU A 45 7.37 6.71 11.02
N ASN A 46 6.37 7.58 10.96
CA ASN A 46 5.22 7.55 11.87
C ASN A 46 4.26 6.43 11.47
N ILE A 47 3.96 6.31 10.17
CA ILE A 47 3.19 5.18 9.64
C ILE A 47 3.98 3.88 9.79
N ALA A 48 5.30 3.91 9.60
CA ALA A 48 6.13 2.72 9.71
C ALA A 48 6.01 2.07 11.09
N LYS A 49 6.13 2.88 12.15
CA LYS A 49 6.01 2.42 13.55
C LYS A 49 4.67 1.75 13.86
N LEU A 50 3.59 2.14 13.18
CA LEU A 50 2.23 1.68 13.49
C LEU A 50 1.80 0.48 12.63
N TYR A 51 2.22 0.44 11.36
CA TYR A 51 1.63 -0.44 10.35
C TYR A 51 2.61 -1.26 9.53
N LEU A 52 3.88 -0.86 9.40
CA LEU A 52 4.80 -1.50 8.46
C LEU A 52 4.98 -2.99 8.76
N ASP A 53 5.21 -3.35 10.02
CA ASP A 53 5.43 -4.76 10.39
C ASP A 53 4.17 -5.60 10.14
N LYS A 54 2.98 -5.07 10.43
CA LYS A 54 1.71 -5.77 10.18
C LYS A 54 1.51 -6.04 8.69
N VAL A 55 1.80 -5.04 7.85
CA VAL A 55 1.71 -5.16 6.40
C VAL A 55 2.75 -6.14 5.87
N LYS A 56 4.02 -5.99 6.27
CA LYS A 56 5.11 -6.88 5.84
C LYS A 56 4.82 -8.33 6.19
N ASN A 57 4.36 -8.60 7.40
CA ASN A 57 4.03 -9.96 7.84
C ASN A 57 2.91 -10.55 6.99
N ASN A 58 1.80 -9.83 6.81
CA ASN A 58 0.67 -10.35 6.03
C ASN A 58 1.03 -10.59 4.55
N LEU A 59 1.82 -9.70 3.95
CA LEU A 59 2.29 -9.87 2.58
C LEU A 59 3.28 -11.04 2.47
N SER A 60 4.17 -11.20 3.45
CA SER A 60 5.14 -12.31 3.46
C SER A 60 4.45 -13.65 3.66
N GLU A 61 3.44 -13.73 4.53
CA GLU A 61 2.55 -14.91 4.70
C GLU A 61 1.81 -15.24 3.40
N SER A 62 1.50 -14.22 2.60
CA SER A 62 0.96 -14.37 1.26
C SER A 62 2.03 -14.75 0.21
N GLY A 63 3.29 -14.97 0.58
CA GLY A 63 4.34 -15.43 -0.34
C GLY A 63 5.00 -14.33 -1.17
N PHE A 64 4.87 -13.08 -0.76
CA PHE A 64 5.60 -11.97 -1.38
C PHE A 64 6.97 -11.75 -0.70
N GLU A 65 7.98 -11.42 -1.49
CA GLU A 65 9.27 -10.91 -1.03
C GLU A 65 9.16 -9.40 -0.83
N ILE A 66 9.32 -8.94 0.42
CA ILE A 66 9.10 -7.54 0.79
C ILE A 66 10.40 -6.83 1.14
N LYS A 67 10.64 -5.69 0.49
CA LYS A 67 11.63 -4.71 0.90
C LYS A 67 10.93 -3.40 1.27
N SER A 68 11.55 -2.61 2.13
CA SER A 68 10.94 -1.37 2.62
C SER A 68 11.97 -0.26 2.80
N LEU A 69 11.60 0.97 2.45
CA LEU A 69 12.32 2.20 2.73
C LEU A 69 11.48 3.09 3.65
N ILE A 70 12.06 3.45 4.79
CA ILE A 70 11.43 4.36 5.76
C ILE A 70 12.04 5.74 5.58
N LEU A 71 11.18 6.72 5.32
CA LEU A 71 11.53 8.13 5.17
C LEU A 71 11.40 8.84 6.53
N LYS A 72 12.39 9.67 6.91
CA LYS A 72 12.30 10.48 8.14
C LYS A 72 11.20 11.52 8.00
N SER A 73 10.38 11.74 9.01
CA SER A 73 9.40 12.81 8.99
C SER A 73 10.11 14.16 9.17
N GLY A 74 9.87 15.08 8.24
CA GLY A 74 10.41 16.43 8.23
C GLY A 74 9.74 17.20 7.11
N GLU A 75 9.39 18.47 7.35
CA GLU A 75 8.53 19.29 6.47
C GLU A 75 9.07 19.45 5.04
N GLU A 76 10.35 19.16 4.81
CA GLU A 76 11.00 19.23 3.49
C GLU A 76 10.71 18.02 2.58
N GLN A 77 10.14 16.91 3.09
CA GLN A 77 9.93 15.70 2.29
C GLN A 77 8.56 15.59 1.63
N ASN A 78 7.68 16.58 1.81
CA ASN A 78 6.39 16.64 1.10
C ASN A 78 6.55 16.67 -0.44
N HIS A 79 7.73 17.06 -0.94
CA HIS A 79 8.03 17.05 -2.38
C HIS A 79 8.72 15.77 -2.87
N LEU A 80 9.19 14.89 -1.97
CA LEU A 80 9.89 13.64 -2.31
C LEU A 80 8.97 12.40 -2.28
N ILE A 81 7.66 12.59 -2.28
CA ILE A 81 6.69 11.53 -2.62
C ILE A 81 6.74 11.36 -4.15
N LEU A 82 7.87 10.84 -4.61
CA LEU A 82 8.17 10.54 -6.00
C LEU A 82 7.40 9.27 -6.38
N PHE A 83 6.39 9.45 -7.24
CA PHE A 83 5.94 8.51 -8.26
C PHE A 83 6.65 7.14 -8.26
N LEU A 84 6.15 6.19 -7.48
CA LEU A 84 6.40 4.78 -7.75
C LEU A 84 5.18 4.23 -8.48
N LYS A 85 5.32 4.26 -9.81
CA LYS A 85 4.53 3.41 -10.71
C LYS A 85 4.78 1.97 -10.26
N TYR A 86 3.68 1.26 -9.98
CA TYR A 86 3.54 -0.12 -9.47
C TYR A 86 3.41 -0.28 -7.95
N THR A 87 2.14 -0.42 -7.56
CA THR A 87 1.60 -0.97 -6.31
C THR A 87 1.95 -0.21 -5.04
N ILE A 88 1.51 1.04 -4.94
CA ILE A 88 1.29 1.70 -3.66
C ILE A 88 -0.18 1.45 -3.26
N VAL A 89 -0.39 0.61 -2.24
CA VAL A 89 -1.66 0.58 -1.52
C VAL A 89 -1.71 1.84 -0.66
N TYR A 90 -2.37 2.90 -1.15
CA TYR A 90 -2.70 4.05 -0.32
C TYR A 90 -3.81 3.65 0.64
N LEU A 91 -3.46 3.40 1.90
CA LEU A 91 -4.42 3.33 3.00
C LEU A 91 -4.35 4.65 3.77
N THR A 92 -5.08 5.66 3.30
CA THR A 92 -5.29 6.90 4.06
C THR A 92 -6.33 6.63 5.15
N LEU A 93 -5.90 6.58 6.40
CA LEU A 93 -6.78 6.76 7.56
C LEU A 93 -6.93 8.27 7.77
N SER A 94 -8.12 8.81 7.51
CA SER A 94 -8.61 10.00 8.21
C SER A 94 -9.03 9.63 9.63
#